data_AF-A0A2B4RKZ4-F1
#
_entry.id   AF-A0A2B4RKZ4-F1
#
_cell.length_a   1.000
_cell.length_b   1.000
_cell.length_c   1.000
_cell.angle_alpha   90.00
_cell.angle_beta   90.00
_cell.angle_gamma   90.00
#
_symmetry.space_group_name_H-M   'P 1'
#
loop_
_entity.id
_entity.type
_entity.pdbx_description
1 polymer ?
#
loop_
_entity_poly.entity_id
_entity_poly.type
_entity_poly.pdbx_seq_one_letter_code
_entity_poly.pdbx_strand_id
1 'polypeptide(L)'
;MKSKMKEVEEKAKKDAETVKNSEEKLSQLKEREKATRVRIETLELRLDGETREKQNYRQQLLSCQSELKKKIQQLNRSQTLRNQAKLAVSEMEAAATMQLQGLANQSEATIASLQRKFDKAQERIEEFQAFVRTLVEEILSRTRTMRRKFEALHEKQWRETSKAAVREAQSKACSILNISSADLDQIMDESVSQREEARLRIEQEQAWLAEVESALKRQGTFGVPLLEVLLDLVDDRVAVEAKVLGS
;
A
#
# COMPACT_ATOMS: atom_id res chain seq x y z
N MET A 1 47.59 36.96 139.86
CA MET A 1 46.80 35.85 139.27
C MET A 1 45.70 36.32 138.30
N LYS A 2 44.91 37.38 138.59
CA LYS A 2 43.82 37.86 137.72
C LYS A 2 44.22 38.25 136.27
N SER A 3 45.40 38.85 136.06
CA SER A 3 45.85 39.29 134.71
C SER A 3 46.20 38.12 133.78
N LYS A 4 46.94 37.13 134.29
CA LYS A 4 47.28 35.90 133.54
C LYS A 4 46.04 35.09 133.16
N MET A 5 45.03 35.10 134.03
CA MET A 5 43.75 34.41 133.79
C MET A 5 42.95 35.11 132.67
N LYS A 6 42.94 36.45 132.63
CA LYS A 6 42.34 37.23 131.53
C LYS A 6 43.05 37.03 130.19
N GLU A 7 44.38 37.00 130.15
CA GLU A 7 45.14 36.72 128.93
C GLU A 7 44.87 35.32 128.38
N VAL A 8 44.75 34.32 129.26
CA VAL A 8 44.38 32.96 128.88
C VAL A 8 42.94 32.91 128.37
N GLU A 9 42.02 33.68 128.97
CA GLU A 9 40.61 33.78 128.53
C GLU A 9 40.46 34.46 127.17
N GLU A 10 41.21 35.54 126.91
CA GLU A 10 41.24 36.22 125.62
C GLU A 10 41.91 35.37 124.54
N LYS A 11 43.00 34.68 124.87
CA LYS A 11 43.66 33.75 123.96
C LYS A 11 42.73 32.59 123.60
N ALA A 12 42.04 32.00 124.59
CA ALA A 12 41.05 30.95 124.35
C ALA A 12 39.88 31.43 123.48
N LYS A 13 39.39 32.67 123.67
CA LYS A 13 38.36 33.26 122.80
C LYS A 13 38.85 33.46 121.38
N LYS A 14 40.08 33.96 121.20
CA LYS A 14 40.69 34.18 119.88
C LYS A 14 40.94 32.85 119.17
N ASP A 15 41.42 31.84 119.89
CA ASP A 15 41.61 30.49 119.36
C ASP A 15 40.25 29.88 118.95
N ALA A 16 39.21 30.00 119.79
CA ALA A 16 37.86 29.54 119.46
C ALA A 16 37.27 30.24 118.22
N GLU A 17 37.49 31.53 118.06
CA GLU A 17 37.06 32.30 116.88
C GLU A 17 37.82 31.88 115.61
N THR A 18 39.13 31.63 115.71
CA THR A 18 39.92 31.11 114.59
C THR A 18 39.52 29.69 114.19
N VAL A 19 39.19 28.83 115.16
CA VAL A 19 38.66 27.49 114.91
C VAL A 19 37.33 27.58 114.17
N LYS A 20 36.39 28.40 114.67
CA LYS A 20 35.07 28.59 114.03
C LYS A 20 35.19 29.11 112.60
N ASN A 21 36.03 30.11 112.35
CA ASN A 21 36.27 30.64 111.00
C ASN A 21 36.90 29.58 110.07
N SER A 22 37.79 28.75 110.61
CA SER A 22 38.40 27.64 109.87
C SER A 22 37.37 26.55 109.53
N GLU A 23 36.46 26.23 110.44
CA GLU A 23 35.34 25.30 110.22
C GLU A 23 34.35 25.82 109.16
N GLU A 24 34.01 27.11 109.20
CA GLU A 24 33.16 27.75 108.18
C GLU A 24 33.80 27.70 106.79
N LYS A 25 35.10 28.00 106.68
CA LYS A 25 35.85 27.87 105.42
C LYS A 25 35.91 26.43 104.93
N LEU A 26 36.14 25.47 105.84
CA LEU A 26 36.13 24.03 105.51
C LEU A 26 34.77 23.60 104.98
N SER A 27 33.68 24.06 105.59
CA SER A 27 32.31 23.79 105.14
C SER A 27 32.05 24.35 103.74
N GLN A 28 32.43 25.62 103.50
CA GLN A 28 32.30 26.26 102.18
C GLN A 28 33.12 25.56 101.10
N LEU A 29 34.35 25.12 101.43
CA LEU A 29 35.19 24.37 100.49
C LEU A 29 34.60 23.01 100.15
N LYS A 30 34.04 22.29 101.13
CA LYS A 30 33.34 21.01 100.90
C LYS A 30 32.12 21.18 99.98
N GLU A 31 31.32 22.22 100.18
CA GLU A 31 30.17 22.48 99.31
C GLU A 31 30.60 22.89 97.89
N ARG A 32 31.66 23.71 97.77
CA ARG A 32 32.26 23.99 96.45
C ARG A 32 32.78 22.74 95.77
N GLU A 33 33.47 21.86 96.50
CA GLU A 33 33.98 20.60 95.96
C GLU A 33 32.85 19.73 95.42
N LYS A 34 31.76 19.55 96.18
CA LYS A 34 30.57 18.83 95.72
C LYS A 34 29.96 19.46 94.46
N ALA A 35 29.79 20.78 94.44
CA ALA A 35 29.26 21.49 93.28
C ALA A 35 30.15 21.33 92.03
N THR A 36 31.47 21.38 92.20
CA THR A 36 32.41 21.14 91.10
C THR A 36 32.37 19.69 90.61
N ARG A 37 32.21 18.72 91.53
CA ARG A 37 32.12 17.30 91.18
C ARG A 37 30.89 17.01 90.31
N VAL A 38 29.71 17.48 90.72
CA VAL A 38 28.47 17.35 89.92
C VAL A 38 28.61 18.00 88.54
N ARG A 39 29.28 19.16 88.47
CA ARG A 39 29.53 19.84 87.20
C ARG A 39 30.46 19.04 86.28
N ILE A 40 31.50 18.40 86.82
CA ILE A 40 32.40 17.52 86.07
C ILE A 40 31.62 16.32 85.54
N GLU A 41 30.87 15.61 86.39
CA GLU A 41 30.05 14.45 86.01
C GLU A 41 29.04 14.80 84.89
N THR A 42 28.41 15.98 84.98
CA THR A 42 27.48 16.46 83.94
C THR A 42 28.18 16.72 82.60
N LEU A 43 29.40 17.28 82.64
CA LEU A 43 30.19 17.53 81.43
C LEU A 43 30.70 16.23 80.81
N GLU A 44 31.10 15.24 81.62
CA GLU A 44 31.48 13.91 81.16
C GLU A 44 30.32 13.21 80.45
N LEU A 45 29.12 13.20 81.05
CA LEU A 45 27.91 12.66 80.43
C LEU A 45 27.59 13.32 79.09
N ARG A 46 27.75 14.65 79.00
CA ARG A 46 27.51 15.39 77.76
C ARG A 46 28.56 15.05 76.70
N LEU A 47 29.83 14.94 77.10
CA LEU A 47 30.92 14.56 76.20
C LEU A 47 30.72 13.15 75.64
N ASP A 48 30.27 12.21 76.47
CA ASP A 48 29.93 10.85 76.04
C ASP A 48 28.77 10.85 75.03
N GLY A 49 27.74 11.67 75.26
CA GLY A 49 26.63 11.87 74.32
C GLY A 49 27.09 12.37 72.95
N GLU A 50 27.85 13.46 72.93
CA GLU A 50 28.42 14.05 71.70
C GLU A 50 29.36 13.07 70.97
N THR A 51 30.13 12.28 71.72
CA THR A 51 31.03 11.28 71.12
C THR A 51 30.26 10.16 70.42
N ARG A 52 29.16 9.68 71.03
CA ARG A 52 28.27 8.68 70.42
C ARG A 52 27.56 9.23 69.17
N GLU A 53 27.05 10.45 69.22
CA GLU A 53 26.44 11.10 68.05
C GLU A 53 27.43 11.27 66.91
N LYS A 54 28.64 11.76 67.20
CA LYS A 54 29.72 11.88 66.22
C LYS A 54 30.06 10.54 65.57
N GLN A 55 30.09 9.46 66.34
CA GLN A 55 30.33 8.12 65.81
C GLN A 55 29.17 7.65 64.91
N ASN A 56 27.92 7.90 65.31
CA ASN A 56 26.74 7.59 64.50
C ASN A 56 26.77 8.35 63.16
N TYR A 57 27.03 9.66 63.17
CA TYR A 57 27.14 10.46 61.94
C TYR A 57 28.27 9.98 61.03
N ARG A 58 29.42 9.60 61.59
CA ARG A 58 30.52 9.00 60.81
C ARG A 58 30.11 7.70 60.14
N GLN A 59 29.38 6.82 60.83
CA GLN A 59 28.90 5.57 60.27
C GLN A 59 27.89 5.80 59.14
N GLN A 60 26.95 6.73 59.34
CA GLN A 60 25.98 7.12 58.30
C GLN A 60 26.66 7.71 57.06
N LEU A 61 27.66 8.58 57.25
CA LEU A 61 28.45 9.14 56.16
C LEU A 61 29.14 8.05 55.33
N LEU A 62 29.79 7.08 55.99
CA LEU A 62 30.43 5.96 55.32
C LEU A 62 29.44 5.09 54.55
N SER A 63 28.26 4.83 55.13
CA SER A 63 27.18 4.09 54.44
C SER A 63 26.72 4.84 53.19
N CYS A 64 26.45 6.14 53.32
CA CYS A 64 25.99 6.98 52.22
C CYS A 64 27.04 7.06 51.09
N GLN A 65 28.33 7.16 51.42
CA GLN A 65 29.41 7.11 50.43
C GLN A 65 29.48 5.77 49.68
N SER A 66 29.27 4.65 50.38
CA SER A 66 29.24 3.32 49.76
C SER A 66 28.05 3.17 48.80
N GLU A 67 26.87 3.62 49.22
CA GLU A 67 25.67 3.61 48.39
C GLU A 67 25.81 4.51 47.17
N LEU A 68 26.38 5.71 47.33
CA LEU A 68 26.64 6.63 46.23
C LEU A 68 27.56 5.99 45.18
N LYS A 69 28.65 5.33 45.60
CA LYS A 69 29.54 4.60 44.69
C LYS A 69 28.80 3.52 43.91
N LYS A 70 27.95 2.73 44.58
CA LYS A 70 27.12 1.70 43.92
C LYS A 70 26.16 2.32 42.91
N LYS A 71 25.50 3.44 43.24
CA LYS A 71 24.58 4.13 42.34
C LYS A 71 25.29 4.71 41.11
N ILE A 72 26.49 5.28 41.28
CA ILE A 72 27.30 5.75 40.16
C ILE A 72 27.67 4.60 39.21
N GLN A 73 28.08 3.45 39.76
CA GLN A 73 28.37 2.27 38.93
C GLN A 73 27.15 1.75 38.17
N GLN A 74 25.98 1.69 38.84
CA GLN A 74 24.72 1.32 38.20
C GLN A 74 24.34 2.29 37.07
N LEU A 75 24.46 3.60 37.32
CA LEU A 75 24.17 4.64 36.34
C LEU A 75 25.05 4.50 35.10
N ASN A 76 26.37 4.32 35.30
CA ASN A 76 27.31 4.15 34.20
C ASN A 76 26.98 2.90 33.37
N ARG A 77 26.65 1.78 34.02
CA ARG A 77 26.25 0.54 33.33
C ARG A 77 24.98 0.75 32.50
N SER A 78 23.96 1.41 33.07
CA SER A 78 22.72 1.72 32.36
C SER A 78 22.94 2.67 31.19
N GLN A 79 23.82 3.67 31.32
CA GLN A 79 24.16 4.58 30.23
C GLN A 79 24.86 3.86 29.07
N THR A 80 25.81 2.96 29.37
CA THR A 80 26.47 2.14 28.35
C THR A 80 25.47 1.26 27.62
N LEU A 81 24.60 0.55 28.34
CA LEU A 81 23.55 -0.29 27.75
C LEU A 81 22.60 0.53 26.88
N ARG A 82 22.19 1.73 27.33
CA ARG A 82 21.33 2.62 26.55
C ARG A 82 22.00 3.03 25.24
N ASN A 83 23.28 3.35 25.27
CA ASN A 83 24.01 3.76 24.07
C ASN A 83 24.17 2.59 23.09
N GLN A 84 24.45 1.38 23.59
CA GLN A 84 24.49 0.16 22.76
C GLN A 84 23.13 -0.13 22.12
N ALA A 85 22.04 -0.05 22.89
CA ALA A 85 20.69 -0.24 22.37
C ALA A 85 20.35 0.80 21.29
N LYS A 86 20.73 2.07 21.50
CA LYS A 86 20.52 3.13 20.50
C LYS A 86 21.25 2.85 19.20
N LEU A 87 22.49 2.36 19.26
CA LEU A 87 23.26 1.98 18.07
C LEU A 87 22.60 0.79 17.35
N ALA A 88 22.25 -0.26 18.08
CA ALA A 88 21.60 -1.44 17.51
C ALA A 88 20.26 -1.09 16.82
N VAL A 89 19.45 -0.22 17.43
CA VAL A 89 18.20 0.27 16.82
C VAL A 89 18.49 1.05 15.54
N SER A 90 19.46 1.96 15.56
CA SER A 90 19.83 2.74 14.37
C SER A 90 20.33 1.87 13.22
N GLU A 91 21.10 0.82 13.51
CA GLU A 91 21.56 -0.15 12.51
C GLU A 91 20.40 -0.98 11.95
N MET A 92 19.47 -1.40 12.82
CA MET A 92 18.28 -2.14 12.41
C MET A 92 17.35 -1.29 11.53
N GLU A 93 17.14 -0.01 11.88
CA GLU A 93 16.35 0.94 11.09
C GLU A 93 16.98 1.20 9.72
N ALA A 94 18.31 1.36 9.67
CA ALA A 94 19.04 1.52 8.41
C ALA A 94 18.91 0.27 7.52
N ALA A 95 19.08 -0.93 8.10
CA ALA A 95 18.93 -2.19 7.37
C ALA A 95 17.50 -2.37 6.85
N ALA A 96 16.48 -2.09 7.66
CA ALA A 96 15.09 -2.17 7.27
C ALA A 96 14.76 -1.19 6.12
N THR A 97 15.28 0.03 6.19
CA THR A 97 15.09 1.04 5.13
C THR A 97 15.74 0.60 3.82
N MET A 98 16.97 0.07 3.85
CA MET A 98 17.64 -0.45 2.67
C MET A 98 16.88 -1.62 2.04
N GLN A 99 16.36 -2.54 2.85
CA GLN A 99 15.56 -3.67 2.36
C GLN A 99 14.25 -3.21 1.73
N LEU A 100 13.51 -2.31 2.39
CA LEU A 100 12.26 -1.77 1.87
C LEU A 100 12.48 -1.01 0.57
N GLN A 101 13.53 -0.19 0.48
CA GLN A 101 13.87 0.52 -0.74
C GLN A 101 14.26 -0.45 -1.86
N GLY A 102 15.03 -1.50 -1.55
CA GLY A 102 15.38 -2.55 -2.51
C GLY A 102 14.15 -3.27 -3.06
N LEU A 103 13.21 -3.64 -2.20
CA LEU A 103 11.94 -4.27 -2.58
C LEU A 103 11.06 -3.33 -3.40
N ALA A 104 10.96 -2.06 -3.02
CA ALA A 104 10.21 -1.05 -3.76
C ALA A 104 10.75 -0.89 -5.20
N ASN A 105 12.07 -0.77 -5.34
CA ASN A 105 12.72 -0.64 -6.66
C ASN A 105 12.50 -1.90 -7.52
N GLN A 106 12.60 -3.10 -6.93
CA GLN A 106 12.36 -4.35 -7.65
C GLN A 106 10.91 -4.49 -8.10
N SER A 107 9.97 -4.12 -7.22
CA SER A 107 8.53 -4.07 -7.53
C SER A 107 8.25 -3.13 -8.70
N GLU A 108 8.76 -1.90 -8.63
CA GLU A 108 8.57 -0.88 -9.67
C GLU A 108 9.14 -1.36 -11.02
N ALA A 109 10.36 -1.90 -11.04
CA ALA A 109 10.97 -2.44 -12.25
C ALA A 109 10.16 -3.61 -12.84
N THR A 110 9.62 -4.48 -11.99
CA THR A 110 8.80 -5.63 -12.42
C THR A 110 7.48 -5.15 -13.01
N ILE A 111 6.80 -4.21 -12.36
CA ILE A 111 5.55 -3.62 -12.84
C ILE A 111 5.78 -2.91 -14.18
N ALA A 112 6.83 -2.10 -14.30
CA ALA A 112 7.16 -1.42 -15.56
C ALA A 112 7.46 -2.42 -16.70
N SER A 113 8.13 -3.54 -16.38
CA SER A 113 8.38 -4.61 -17.36
C SER A 113 7.09 -5.30 -17.79
N LEU A 114 6.18 -5.59 -16.86
CA LEU A 114 4.88 -6.19 -17.15
C LEU A 114 3.99 -5.25 -17.98
N GLN A 115 3.94 -3.97 -17.63
CA GLN A 115 3.22 -2.95 -18.41
C GLN A 115 3.73 -2.90 -19.84
N ARG A 116 5.04 -2.81 -20.07
CA ARG A 116 5.62 -2.85 -21.42
C ARG A 116 5.26 -4.11 -22.20
N LYS A 117 5.21 -5.28 -21.53
CA LYS A 117 4.81 -6.53 -22.19
C LYS A 117 3.32 -6.54 -22.53
N PHE A 118 2.49 -5.99 -21.65
CA PHE A 118 1.06 -5.84 -21.87
C PHE A 118 0.78 -4.88 -23.03
N ASP A 119 1.42 -3.71 -23.06
CA ASP A 119 1.27 -2.72 -24.13
C ASP A 119 1.64 -3.33 -25.49
N LYS A 120 2.78 -4.04 -25.57
CA LYS A 120 3.19 -4.75 -26.80
C LYS A 120 2.20 -5.84 -27.23
N ALA A 121 1.62 -6.57 -26.27
CA ALA A 121 0.63 -7.59 -26.57
C ALA A 121 -0.67 -6.95 -27.07
N GLN A 122 -1.07 -5.82 -26.48
CA GLN A 122 -2.23 -5.04 -26.87
C GLN A 122 -2.06 -4.46 -28.28
N GLU A 123 -0.93 -3.83 -28.58
CA GLU A 123 -0.58 -3.36 -29.93
C GLU A 123 -0.69 -4.50 -30.95
N ARG A 124 -0.16 -5.69 -30.61
CA ARG A 124 -0.22 -6.86 -31.50
C ARG A 124 -1.65 -7.37 -31.73
N ILE A 125 -2.50 -7.33 -30.70
CA ILE A 125 -3.91 -7.69 -30.81
C ILE A 125 -4.64 -6.68 -31.70
N GLU A 126 -4.38 -5.39 -31.54
CA GLU A 126 -4.97 -4.33 -32.36
C GLU A 126 -4.55 -4.44 -33.83
N GLU A 127 -3.26 -4.69 -34.11
CA GLU A 127 -2.76 -5.00 -35.45
C GLU A 127 -3.49 -6.19 -36.06
N PHE A 128 -3.66 -7.27 -35.30
CA PHE A 128 -4.35 -8.47 -35.77
C PHE A 128 -5.84 -8.21 -36.06
N GLN A 129 -6.52 -7.49 -35.17
CA GLN A 129 -7.92 -7.09 -35.37
C GLN A 129 -8.07 -6.22 -36.62
N ALA A 130 -7.16 -5.26 -36.84
CA ALA A 130 -7.14 -4.42 -38.03
C ALA A 130 -6.88 -5.25 -39.31
N PHE A 131 -5.96 -6.21 -39.26
CA PHE A 131 -5.70 -7.14 -40.36
C PHE A 131 -6.96 -7.94 -40.72
N VAL A 132 -7.65 -8.52 -39.73
CA VAL A 132 -8.87 -9.31 -39.97
C VAL A 132 -9.99 -8.45 -40.55
N ARG A 133 -10.22 -7.23 -40.01
CA ARG A 133 -11.22 -6.31 -40.57
C ARG A 133 -10.93 -5.98 -42.04
N THR A 134 -9.68 -5.63 -42.33
CA THR A 134 -9.23 -5.31 -43.70
C THR A 134 -9.42 -6.51 -44.63
N LEU A 135 -9.11 -7.73 -44.17
CA LEU A 135 -9.30 -8.96 -44.94
C LEU A 135 -10.77 -9.20 -45.29
N VAL A 136 -11.67 -9.08 -44.32
CA VAL A 136 -13.11 -9.26 -44.52
C VAL A 136 -13.66 -8.20 -45.49
N GLU A 137 -13.28 -6.94 -45.31
CA GLU A 137 -13.66 -5.85 -46.20
C GLU A 137 -13.17 -6.08 -47.64
N GLU A 138 -11.92 -6.54 -47.81
CA GLU A 138 -11.35 -6.83 -49.13
C GLU A 138 -12.07 -8.01 -49.80
N ILE A 139 -12.40 -9.08 -49.06
CA ILE A 139 -13.16 -10.22 -49.59
C ILE A 139 -14.55 -9.76 -50.05
N LEU A 140 -15.28 -9.02 -49.21
CA LEU A 140 -16.59 -8.48 -49.56
C LEU A 140 -16.53 -7.54 -50.76
N SER A 141 -15.54 -6.63 -50.81
CA SER A 141 -15.32 -5.71 -51.93
C SER A 141 -15.09 -6.45 -53.25
N ARG A 142 -14.26 -7.51 -53.23
CA ARG A 142 -14.02 -8.37 -54.39
C ARG A 142 -15.26 -9.14 -54.83
N THR A 143 -15.99 -9.73 -53.89
CA THR A 143 -17.24 -10.45 -54.17
C THR A 143 -18.28 -9.52 -54.80
N ARG A 144 -18.47 -8.31 -54.26
CA ARG A 144 -19.33 -7.26 -54.85
C ARG A 144 -18.90 -6.91 -56.27
N THR A 145 -17.59 -6.74 -56.49
CA THR A 145 -17.04 -6.38 -57.82
C THR A 145 -17.26 -7.50 -58.84
N MET A 146 -17.04 -8.77 -58.47
CA MET A 146 -17.30 -9.92 -59.33
C MET A 146 -18.79 -10.07 -59.64
N ARG A 147 -19.65 -9.92 -58.64
CA ARG A 147 -21.11 -9.99 -58.80
C ARG A 147 -21.63 -8.93 -59.77
N ARG A 148 -21.17 -7.68 -59.65
CA ARG A 148 -21.50 -6.60 -60.60
C ARG A 148 -21.03 -6.91 -62.03
N LYS A 149 -19.85 -7.51 -62.18
CA LYS A 149 -19.36 -7.93 -63.51
C LYS A 149 -20.23 -9.03 -64.09
N PHE A 150 -20.63 -10.00 -63.28
CA PHE A 150 -21.54 -11.07 -63.69
C PHE A 150 -22.91 -10.53 -64.09
N GLU A 151 -23.54 -9.70 -63.26
CA GLU A 151 -24.83 -9.06 -63.56
C GLU A 151 -24.73 -8.24 -64.87
N ALA A 152 -23.63 -7.51 -65.10
CA ALA A 152 -23.41 -6.78 -66.34
C ALA A 152 -23.22 -7.67 -67.58
N LEU A 153 -22.60 -8.85 -67.43
CA LEU A 153 -22.44 -9.82 -68.52
C LEU A 153 -23.76 -10.53 -68.82
N HIS A 154 -24.45 -10.98 -67.77
CA HIS A 154 -25.78 -11.59 -67.87
C HIS A 154 -26.79 -10.64 -68.51
N GLU A 155 -26.80 -9.37 -68.11
CA GLU A 155 -27.66 -8.34 -68.70
C GLU A 155 -27.37 -8.11 -70.19
N LYS A 156 -26.10 -8.14 -70.60
CA LYS A 156 -25.73 -8.05 -72.02
C LYS A 156 -26.19 -9.28 -72.80
N GLN A 157 -25.92 -10.48 -72.30
CA GLN A 157 -26.29 -11.73 -72.93
C GLN A 157 -27.81 -11.91 -73.02
N TRP A 158 -28.55 -11.51 -71.98
CA TRP A 158 -30.01 -11.49 -71.96
C TRP A 158 -30.55 -10.49 -72.98
N ARG A 159 -29.99 -9.27 -73.06
CA ARG A 159 -30.40 -8.28 -74.08
C ARG A 159 -30.15 -8.75 -75.51
N GLU A 160 -29.15 -9.58 -75.74
CA GLU A 160 -28.78 -10.10 -77.06
C GLU A 160 -29.62 -11.31 -77.49
N THR A 161 -29.90 -12.24 -76.57
CA THR A 161 -30.61 -13.50 -76.87
C THR A 161 -32.13 -13.44 -76.67
N SER A 162 -32.59 -12.59 -75.75
CA SER A 162 -33.95 -12.68 -75.19
C SER A 162 -34.95 -11.72 -75.82
N LYS A 163 -34.50 -10.59 -76.40
CA LYS A 163 -35.41 -9.52 -76.87
C LYS A 163 -36.43 -9.94 -77.94
N ALA A 164 -36.09 -10.89 -78.81
CA ALA A 164 -37.01 -11.36 -79.86
C ALA A 164 -37.96 -12.44 -79.33
N ALA A 165 -37.43 -13.42 -78.60
CA ALA A 165 -38.20 -14.53 -78.04
C ALA A 165 -39.16 -14.08 -76.91
N VAL A 166 -38.73 -13.18 -76.04
CA VAL A 166 -39.56 -12.64 -74.94
C VAL A 166 -40.70 -11.79 -75.49
N ARG A 167 -40.48 -10.96 -76.51
CA ARG A 167 -41.58 -10.17 -77.11
C ARG A 167 -42.64 -11.06 -77.75
N GLU A 168 -42.23 -12.14 -78.41
CA GLU A 168 -43.18 -13.10 -78.99
C GLU A 168 -43.95 -13.85 -77.90
N ALA A 169 -43.27 -14.27 -76.83
CA ALA A 169 -43.89 -14.93 -75.68
C ALA A 169 -44.82 -14.00 -74.89
N GLN A 170 -44.43 -12.74 -74.66
CA GLN A 170 -45.25 -11.70 -74.03
C GLN A 170 -46.51 -11.42 -74.84
N SER A 171 -46.39 -11.28 -76.17
CA SER A 171 -47.56 -11.09 -77.04
C SER A 171 -48.53 -12.28 -76.96
N LYS A 172 -48.01 -13.52 -76.90
CA LYS A 172 -48.84 -14.72 -76.72
C LYS A 172 -49.47 -14.76 -75.32
N ALA A 173 -48.73 -14.40 -74.27
CA ALA A 173 -49.22 -14.37 -72.89
C ALA A 173 -50.31 -13.32 -72.68
N CYS A 174 -50.15 -12.09 -73.19
CA CYS A 174 -51.19 -11.06 -73.18
C CYS A 174 -52.46 -11.54 -73.90
N SER A 175 -52.31 -12.24 -75.03
CA SER A 175 -53.45 -12.79 -75.78
C SER A 175 -54.16 -13.93 -75.05
N ILE A 176 -53.45 -14.76 -74.29
CA ILE A 176 -54.03 -15.90 -73.56
C ILE A 176 -54.69 -15.43 -72.25
N LEU A 177 -54.05 -14.51 -71.53
CA LEU A 177 -54.48 -14.03 -70.22
C LEU A 177 -55.43 -12.82 -70.30
N ASN A 178 -55.64 -12.27 -71.50
CA ASN A 178 -56.50 -11.12 -71.78
C ASN A 178 -56.18 -9.90 -70.89
N ILE A 179 -54.89 -9.67 -70.67
CA ILE A 179 -54.33 -8.56 -69.89
C ILE A 179 -53.54 -7.64 -70.82
N SER A 180 -53.47 -6.36 -70.47
CA SER A 180 -52.69 -5.39 -71.24
C SER A 180 -51.18 -5.68 -71.11
N SER A 181 -50.39 -5.26 -72.09
CA SER A 181 -48.93 -5.40 -72.00
C SER A 181 -48.34 -4.65 -70.80
N ALA A 182 -48.94 -3.52 -70.42
CA ALA A 182 -48.50 -2.74 -69.25
C ALA A 182 -48.77 -3.48 -67.92
N ASP A 183 -49.92 -4.16 -67.81
CA ASP A 183 -50.24 -4.97 -66.62
C ASP A 183 -49.35 -6.21 -66.55
N LEU A 184 -49.06 -6.85 -67.70
CA LEU A 184 -48.14 -7.98 -67.76
C LEU A 184 -46.70 -7.54 -67.43
N ASP A 185 -46.25 -6.39 -67.92
CA ASP A 185 -44.92 -5.83 -67.61
C ASP A 185 -44.78 -5.46 -66.13
N GLN A 186 -45.85 -5.00 -65.47
CA GLN A 186 -45.86 -4.77 -64.03
C GLN A 186 -45.76 -6.07 -63.22
N ILE A 187 -46.36 -7.16 -63.71
CA ILE A 187 -46.29 -8.49 -63.08
C ILE A 187 -44.93 -9.15 -63.32
N MET A 188 -44.35 -8.96 -64.51
CA MET A 188 -43.03 -9.47 -64.89
C MET A 188 -41.88 -8.54 -64.49
N ASP A 189 -42.11 -7.57 -63.60
CA ASP A 189 -41.05 -6.65 -63.17
C ASP A 189 -40.03 -7.38 -62.28
N GLU A 190 -39.13 -8.12 -62.93
CA GLU A 190 -37.96 -8.76 -62.32
C GLU A 190 -37.09 -7.76 -61.56
N SER A 191 -37.23 -6.45 -61.83
CA SER A 191 -36.49 -5.41 -61.10
C SER A 191 -36.95 -5.28 -59.64
N VAL A 192 -38.19 -5.64 -59.29
CA VAL A 192 -38.66 -5.67 -57.90
C VAL A 192 -38.03 -6.86 -57.16
N SER A 193 -38.04 -8.05 -57.78
CA SER A 193 -37.42 -9.25 -57.21
C SER A 193 -35.89 -9.11 -57.07
N GLN A 194 -35.21 -8.56 -58.08
CA GLN A 194 -33.78 -8.27 -58.02
C GLN A 194 -33.42 -7.22 -56.96
N ARG A 195 -34.28 -6.23 -56.71
CA ARG A 195 -34.09 -5.25 -55.62
C ARG A 195 -34.26 -5.89 -54.25
N GLU A 196 -35.23 -6.79 -54.06
CA GLU A 196 -35.39 -7.52 -52.80
C GLU A 196 -34.22 -8.45 -52.53
N GLU A 197 -33.73 -9.16 -53.54
CA GLU A 197 -32.51 -9.96 -53.42
C GLU A 197 -31.28 -9.09 -53.09
N ALA A 198 -31.15 -7.92 -53.71
CA ALA A 198 -30.07 -6.99 -53.39
C ALA A 198 -30.14 -6.48 -51.95
N ARG A 199 -31.35 -6.28 -51.39
CA ARG A 199 -31.54 -5.88 -49.99
C ARG A 199 -31.13 -6.99 -49.02
N LEU A 200 -31.61 -8.22 -49.23
CA LEU A 200 -31.27 -9.37 -48.39
C LEU A 200 -29.75 -9.65 -48.39
N ARG A 201 -29.08 -9.43 -49.53
CA ARG A 201 -27.61 -9.54 -49.63
C ARG A 201 -26.89 -8.49 -48.78
N ILE A 202 -27.35 -7.24 -48.79
CA ILE A 202 -26.75 -6.17 -47.97
C ILE A 202 -26.94 -6.47 -46.48
N GLU A 203 -28.11 -6.97 -46.10
CA GLU A 203 -28.39 -7.39 -44.71
C GLU A 203 -27.50 -8.55 -44.28
N GLN A 204 -27.26 -9.53 -45.16
CA GLN A 204 -26.35 -10.65 -44.90
C GLN A 204 -24.90 -10.20 -44.75
N GLU A 205 -24.42 -9.30 -45.62
CA GLU A 205 -23.07 -8.71 -45.51
C GLU A 205 -22.91 -7.90 -44.22
N GLN A 206 -23.94 -7.17 -43.79
CA GLN A 206 -23.96 -6.46 -42.52
C GLN A 206 -23.97 -7.42 -41.33
N ALA A 207 -24.69 -8.54 -41.41
CA ALA A 207 -24.70 -9.58 -40.38
C ALA A 207 -23.30 -10.20 -40.20
N TRP A 208 -22.62 -10.55 -41.29
CA TRP A 208 -21.25 -11.07 -41.23
C TRP A 208 -20.26 -10.06 -40.63
N LEU A 209 -20.35 -8.78 -40.99
CA LEU A 209 -19.51 -7.74 -40.39
C LEU A 209 -19.76 -7.59 -38.89
N ALA A 210 -21.03 -7.62 -38.47
CA ALA A 210 -21.40 -7.54 -37.05
C ALA A 210 -20.91 -8.77 -36.27
N GLU A 211 -20.96 -9.96 -36.87
CA GLU A 211 -20.49 -11.19 -36.26
C GLU A 211 -18.97 -11.22 -36.10
N VAL A 212 -18.22 -10.81 -37.12
CA VAL A 212 -16.75 -10.63 -37.06
C VAL A 212 -16.38 -9.59 -36.00
N GLU A 213 -17.07 -8.45 -35.95
CA GLU A 213 -16.82 -7.46 -34.90
C GLU A 213 -17.09 -8.01 -33.49
N SER A 214 -18.17 -8.78 -33.33
CA SER A 214 -18.50 -9.39 -32.05
C SER A 214 -17.46 -10.43 -31.64
N ALA A 215 -16.93 -11.20 -32.58
CA ALA A 215 -15.88 -12.19 -32.35
C ALA A 215 -14.55 -11.51 -31.97
N LEU A 216 -14.18 -10.42 -32.66
CA LEU A 216 -12.96 -9.67 -32.37
C LEU A 216 -13.02 -8.92 -31.03
N LYS A 217 -14.22 -8.50 -30.57
CA LYS A 217 -14.42 -7.81 -29.28
C LYS A 217 -14.56 -8.76 -28.09
N ARG A 218 -14.71 -10.08 -28.31
CA ARG A 218 -14.85 -11.05 -27.21
C ARG A 218 -13.54 -11.21 -26.43
N GLN A 219 -13.61 -11.03 -25.11
CA GLN A 219 -12.56 -11.42 -24.18
C GLN A 219 -12.59 -12.96 -23.98
N GLY A 220 -12.03 -13.72 -24.92
CA GLY A 220 -12.02 -15.19 -24.85
C GLY A 220 -11.54 -15.88 -26.11
N THR A 221 -11.81 -17.18 -26.26
CA THR A 221 -11.49 -17.95 -27.47
C THR A 221 -12.34 -17.47 -28.64
N PHE A 222 -11.79 -16.63 -29.50
CA PHE A 222 -12.45 -16.11 -30.70
C PHE A 222 -12.05 -16.85 -31.98
N GLY A 223 -11.02 -17.71 -31.93
CA GLY A 223 -10.44 -18.32 -33.12
C GLY A 223 -11.38 -19.23 -33.90
N VAL A 224 -12.16 -20.09 -33.23
CA VAL A 224 -13.10 -21.01 -33.90
C VAL A 224 -14.29 -20.26 -34.52
N PRO A 225 -15.01 -19.38 -33.78
CA PRO A 225 -16.10 -18.62 -34.38
C PRO A 225 -15.66 -17.69 -35.51
N LEU A 226 -14.48 -17.07 -35.38
CA LEU A 226 -13.95 -16.21 -36.44
C LEU A 226 -13.61 -17.02 -37.70
N LEU A 227 -13.05 -18.22 -37.54
CA LEU A 227 -12.74 -19.11 -38.66
C LEU A 227 -14.02 -19.59 -39.37
N GLU A 228 -15.07 -19.94 -38.63
CA GLU A 228 -16.36 -20.35 -39.20
C GLU A 228 -16.94 -19.24 -40.10
N VAL A 229 -17.02 -18.00 -39.61
CA VAL A 229 -17.53 -16.87 -40.39
C VAL A 229 -16.64 -16.55 -41.61
N LEU A 230 -15.32 -16.69 -41.48
CA LEU A 230 -14.41 -16.49 -42.60
C LEU A 230 -14.53 -17.59 -43.66
N LEU A 231 -14.80 -18.84 -43.27
CA LEU A 231 -15.03 -19.94 -44.20
C LEU A 231 -16.35 -19.75 -44.94
N ASP A 232 -17.43 -19.40 -44.24
CA ASP A 232 -18.72 -19.09 -44.87
C ASP A 232 -18.60 -17.95 -45.90
N LEU A 233 -17.81 -16.92 -45.58
CA LEU A 233 -17.55 -15.79 -46.47
C LEU A 233 -16.73 -16.21 -47.72
N VAL A 234 -15.78 -17.13 -47.56
CA VAL A 234 -14.99 -17.67 -48.67
C VAL A 234 -15.83 -18.59 -49.54
N ASP A 235 -16.70 -19.40 -48.95
CA ASP A 235 -17.60 -20.30 -49.65
C ASP A 235 -18.64 -19.52 -50.48
N ASP A 236 -19.21 -18.43 -49.96
CA ASP A 236 -20.06 -17.53 -50.76
C ASP A 236 -19.29 -16.92 -51.94
N ARG A 237 -18.05 -16.49 -51.71
CA ARG A 237 -17.19 -15.98 -52.78
C ARG A 237 -16.97 -17.04 -53.86
N VAL A 238 -16.64 -18.27 -53.49
CA VAL A 238 -16.41 -19.39 -54.42
C VAL A 238 -17.70 -19.71 -55.19
N ALA A 239 -18.86 -19.68 -54.53
CA ALA A 239 -20.15 -19.89 -55.18
C ALA A 239 -20.46 -18.79 -56.21
N VAL A 240 -20.14 -17.53 -55.91
CA VAL A 240 -20.25 -16.41 -56.86
C VAL A 240 -19.29 -16.60 -58.03
N GLU A 241 -18.04 -16.96 -57.77
CA GLU A 241 -17.01 -17.18 -58.79
C GLU A 241 -17.37 -18.35 -59.73
N ALA A 242 -17.92 -19.44 -59.19
CA ALA A 242 -18.42 -20.56 -59.96
C ALA A 242 -19.60 -20.17 -60.88
N LYS A 243 -20.50 -19.30 -60.41
CA LYS A 243 -21.59 -18.75 -61.24
C LYS A 243 -21.06 -17.85 -62.36
N VAL A 244 -19.96 -17.13 -62.12
CA VAL A 244 -19.32 -16.28 -63.15
C VAL A 244 -18.58 -17.09 -64.22
N LEU A 245 -17.93 -18.19 -63.84
CA LEU A 245 -17.11 -19.02 -64.75
C LEU A 245 -17.90 -20.13 -65.47
N GLY A 246 -19.05 -20.53 -64.93
CA GLY A 246 -19.90 -21.60 -65.47
C GLY A 246 -20.94 -21.15 -66.51
N SER A 247 -20.90 -19.89 -66.96
CA SER A 247 -21.77 -19.32 -67.99
C SER A 247 -20.97 -18.77 -69.17
#